data_AF-A0A0A9VYB5-F1
#
_entry.id   AF-A0A0A9VYB5-F1
#
_cell.length_a   1.000
_cell.length_b   1.000
_cell.length_c   1.000
_cell.angle_alpha   90.00
_cell.angle_beta   90.00
_cell.angle_gamma   90.00
#
_symmetry.space_group_name_H-M   'P 1'
#
loop_
_entity.id
_entity.type
_entity.pdbx_description
1 polymer ?
#
loop_
_entity_poly.entity_id
_entity_poly.type
_entity_poly.pdbx_seq_one_letter_code
_entity_poly.pdbx_strand_id
1 'polypeptide(L)'
;QMRISWVSAGIFCSMIAFTTSTVSPCYIVELMDRYQDARWSKIDIKSYPIAVCITGYSRYDAYHKITDKNGIRHLGVFGIREDNLGKCNKEGDPKGKVLDRMSADNYVFESDFVDEVRCLANTVLNSEDTIRFYETLCQPHLVVNVTCPTTNNQSTGVIQVYNPINKDLADRIYIGETDLNDELITGIKKTSTTEMAHTSESAREVTLESELQTSTTQKSR
;
A
#
# COMPACT_ATOMS: atom_id res chain seq x y z
N GLN A 1 -47.88 -43.80 34.11
CA GLN A 1 -47.79 -42.40 33.66
C GLN A 1 -46.32 -42.02 33.59
N MET A 2 -45.70 -42.11 32.41
CA MET A 2 -44.29 -41.79 32.18
C MET A 2 -44.23 -40.39 31.59
N ARG A 3 -43.57 -39.45 32.28
CA ARG A 3 -43.37 -38.07 31.80
C ARG A 3 -42.15 -38.05 30.88
N ILE A 4 -42.38 -37.84 29.59
CA ILE A 4 -41.31 -37.62 28.61
C ILE A 4 -40.94 -36.13 28.68
N SER A 5 -39.73 -35.88 29.17
CA SER A 5 -39.14 -34.55 29.26
C SER A 5 -38.72 -34.08 27.87
N TRP A 6 -39.16 -32.88 27.49
CA TRP A 6 -38.76 -32.24 26.24
C TRP A 6 -37.41 -31.55 26.43
N VAL A 7 -36.40 -31.97 25.67
CA VAL A 7 -35.12 -31.25 25.57
C VAL A 7 -35.22 -30.29 24.39
N SER A 8 -35.42 -29.01 24.66
CA SER A 8 -35.32 -27.94 23.67
C SER A 8 -33.84 -27.66 23.36
N ALA A 9 -33.37 -28.09 22.20
CA ALA A 9 -32.08 -27.69 21.66
C ALA A 9 -32.19 -26.25 21.13
N GLY A 10 -31.74 -25.28 21.93
CA GLY A 10 -31.58 -23.90 21.49
C GLY A 10 -30.35 -23.77 20.60
N ILE A 11 -30.55 -23.61 19.29
CA ILE A 11 -29.50 -23.21 18.36
C ILE A 11 -29.28 -21.71 18.58
N PHE A 12 -28.29 -21.35 19.40
CA PHE A 12 -27.77 -20.00 19.44
C PHE A 12 -26.95 -19.75 18.18
N CYS A 13 -27.62 -19.27 17.13
CA CYS A 13 -26.96 -18.69 15.97
C CYS A 13 -26.43 -17.30 16.37
N SER A 14 -25.33 -17.28 17.11
CA SER A 14 -24.60 -16.04 17.39
C SER A 14 -23.88 -15.60 16.12
N MET A 15 -24.58 -14.86 15.26
CA MET A 15 -23.93 -14.00 14.27
C MET A 15 -23.29 -12.84 15.03
N ILE A 16 -22.14 -13.09 15.65
CA ILE A 16 -21.19 -12.01 15.93
C ILE A 16 -20.57 -11.68 14.59
N ALA A 17 -21.26 -10.85 13.81
CA ALA A 17 -20.59 -10.06 12.80
C ALA A 17 -19.62 -9.18 13.58
N PHE A 18 -18.37 -9.62 13.70
CA PHE A 18 -17.27 -8.73 14.04
C PHE A 18 -17.24 -7.68 12.93
N THR A 19 -17.90 -6.55 13.17
CA THR A 19 -17.57 -5.32 12.48
C THR A 19 -16.19 -4.93 12.98
N THR A 20 -15.15 -5.59 12.48
CA THR A 20 -13.82 -4.98 12.51
C THR A 20 -14.01 -3.68 11.76
N SER A 21 -14.00 -2.55 12.47
CA SER A 21 -13.91 -1.24 11.85
C SER A 21 -12.57 -1.19 11.14
N THR A 22 -12.50 -1.80 9.96
CA THR A 22 -11.35 -1.66 9.08
C THR A 22 -11.34 -0.20 8.69
N VAL A 23 -10.49 0.55 9.38
CA VAL A 23 -10.15 1.93 9.08
C VAL A 23 -9.90 1.99 7.57
N SER A 24 -10.68 2.80 6.87
CA SER A 24 -10.76 2.81 5.41
C SER A 24 -10.00 4.02 4.84
N PRO A 25 -9.57 3.99 3.56
CA PRO A 25 -8.91 5.13 2.93
C PRO A 25 -9.67 6.46 3.13
N CYS A 26 -11.00 6.43 3.02
CA CYS A 26 -11.82 7.63 3.16
C CYS A 26 -11.98 8.10 4.60
N TYR A 27 -11.87 7.19 5.57
CA TYR A 27 -11.82 7.59 6.97
C TYR A 27 -10.52 8.35 7.28
N ILE A 28 -9.38 7.95 6.70
CA ILE A 28 -8.14 8.72 6.83
C ILE A 28 -8.28 10.12 6.21
N VAL A 29 -8.93 10.26 5.06
CA VAL A 29 -9.24 11.57 4.46
C VAL A 29 -10.08 12.43 5.41
N GLU A 30 -11.13 11.86 6.00
CA GLU A 30 -11.97 12.56 6.98
C GLU A 30 -11.17 13.02 8.21
N LEU A 31 -10.31 12.16 8.73
CA LEU A 31 -9.45 12.49 9.87
C LEU A 31 -8.44 13.59 9.52
N MET A 32 -7.81 13.54 8.35
CA MET A 32 -6.90 14.58 7.88
C MET A 32 -7.61 15.93 7.71
N ASP A 33 -8.84 15.92 7.17
CA ASP A 33 -9.67 17.12 7.06
C ASP A 33 -10.02 17.73 8.42
N ARG A 34 -10.29 16.87 9.42
CA ARG A 34 -10.71 17.27 10.76
C ARG A 34 -9.56 17.74 11.66
N TYR A 35 -8.38 17.12 11.55
CA TYR A 35 -7.33 17.22 12.57
C TYR A 35 -6.06 17.94 12.13
N GLN A 36 -5.96 18.43 10.89
CA GLN A 36 -4.87 19.34 10.53
C GLN A 36 -5.02 20.71 11.22
N ASP A 37 -3.95 21.21 11.84
CA ASP A 37 -3.87 22.59 12.36
C ASP A 37 -3.03 23.43 11.38
N ALA A 38 -3.63 24.49 10.83
CA ALA A 38 -2.97 25.36 9.87
C ALA A 38 -1.66 25.99 10.36
N ARG A 39 -1.43 26.05 11.68
CA ARG A 39 -0.21 26.61 12.29
C ARG A 39 0.91 25.57 12.44
N TRP A 40 0.55 24.32 12.76
CA TRP A 40 1.51 23.31 13.21
C TRP A 40 1.65 22.11 12.28
N SER A 41 0.59 21.78 11.55
CA SER A 41 0.46 20.55 10.76
C SER A 41 -0.35 20.73 9.48
N LYS A 42 -0.21 21.90 8.84
CA LYS A 42 -0.86 22.16 7.56
C LYS A 42 -0.33 21.21 6.49
N ILE A 43 -1.22 20.40 5.92
CA ILE A 43 -0.91 19.50 4.81
C ILE A 43 -1.64 20.01 3.56
N ASP A 44 -0.91 20.15 2.45
CA ASP A 44 -1.55 20.45 1.17
C ASP A 44 -2.46 19.28 0.78
N ILE A 45 -3.68 19.58 0.33
CA ILE A 45 -4.62 18.56 -0.14
C ILE A 45 -4.04 17.67 -1.25
N LYS A 46 -3.07 18.18 -2.02
CA LYS A 46 -2.30 17.40 -3.02
C LYS A 46 -1.48 16.28 -2.41
N SER A 47 -1.17 16.35 -1.12
CA SER A 47 -0.44 15.32 -0.37
C SER A 47 -1.36 14.25 0.22
N TYR A 48 -2.68 14.40 0.15
CA TYR A 48 -3.62 13.39 0.67
C TYR A 48 -3.48 12.03 -0.02
N PRO A 49 -3.34 11.92 -1.36
CA PRO A 49 -3.22 10.62 -2.01
C PRO A 49 -2.01 9.82 -1.51
N ILE A 50 -0.85 10.47 -1.36
CA ILE A 50 0.36 9.83 -0.82
C ILE A 50 0.23 9.54 0.68
N ALA A 51 -0.32 10.47 1.47
CA ALA A 51 -0.53 10.26 2.90
C ALA A 51 -1.45 9.06 3.18
N VAL A 52 -2.58 8.95 2.48
CA VAL A 52 -3.48 7.79 2.60
C VAL A 52 -2.81 6.50 2.14
N CYS A 53 -1.99 6.55 1.08
CA CYS A 53 -1.22 5.39 0.65
C CYS A 53 -0.29 4.87 1.75
N ILE A 54 0.44 5.77 2.42
CA ILE A 54 1.34 5.46 3.54
C ILE A 54 0.57 4.73 4.64
N THR A 55 -0.60 5.26 5.03
CA THR A 55 -1.45 4.60 6.04
C THR A 55 -1.95 3.23 5.61
N GLY A 56 -2.08 2.99 4.32
CA GLY A 56 -2.46 1.68 3.82
C GLY A 56 -1.39 0.61 4.07
N TYR A 57 -0.11 0.98 4.05
CA TYR A 57 1.01 0.08 4.33
C TYR A 57 1.13 -0.27 5.81
N SER A 58 0.72 0.62 6.72
CA SER A 58 0.54 0.29 8.14
C SER A 58 -0.80 -0.39 8.44
N ARG A 59 -1.53 -0.84 7.40
CA ARG A 59 -2.87 -1.44 7.50
C ARG A 59 -3.88 -0.54 8.21
N TYR A 60 -3.64 0.77 8.18
CA TYR A 60 -4.39 1.81 8.87
C TYR A 60 -4.38 1.67 10.40
N ASP A 61 -3.39 0.95 10.94
CA ASP A 61 -3.23 0.70 12.36
C ASP A 61 -2.46 1.85 13.02
N ALA A 62 -3.13 2.59 13.91
CA ALA A 62 -2.48 3.62 14.72
C ALA A 62 -1.46 3.04 15.70
N TYR A 63 -1.54 1.74 16.00
CA TYR A 63 -0.59 1.04 16.86
C TYR A 63 0.52 0.34 16.08
N HIS A 64 0.61 0.59 14.76
CA HIS A 64 1.62 -0.05 13.91
C HIS A 64 3.02 0.20 14.43
N LYS A 65 3.82 -0.87 14.46
CA LYS A 65 5.20 -0.81 14.94
C LYS A 65 6.01 -1.89 14.25
N ILE A 66 7.03 -1.47 13.50
CA ILE A 66 7.98 -2.37 12.84
C ILE A 66 9.41 -1.91 13.15
N THR A 67 10.34 -2.84 13.31
CA THR A 67 11.77 -2.54 13.48
C THR A 67 12.49 -2.83 12.18
N ASP A 68 13.15 -1.84 11.60
CA ASP A 68 13.88 -2.01 10.36
C ASP A 68 15.19 -2.79 10.55
N LYS A 69 15.83 -3.16 9.44
CA LYS A 69 17.10 -3.89 9.42
C LYS A 69 18.27 -3.19 10.13
N ASN A 70 18.16 -1.89 10.40
CA ASN A 70 19.15 -1.11 11.14
C ASN A 70 18.82 -1.02 12.64
N GLY A 71 17.73 -1.65 13.09
CA GLY A 71 17.27 -1.61 14.47
C GLY A 71 16.45 -0.37 14.82
N ILE A 72 16.03 0.45 13.85
CA ILE A 72 15.22 1.65 14.08
C ILE A 72 13.75 1.27 13.99
N ARG A 73 12.94 1.73 14.96
CA ARG A 73 11.50 1.51 14.94
C ARG A 73 10.78 2.54 14.06
N HIS A 74 9.79 2.09 13.32
CA HIS A 74 8.83 2.91 12.57
C HIS A 74 7.47 2.73 13.23
N LEU A 75 6.81 3.85 13.55
CA LEU A 75 5.74 3.92 14.54
C LEU A 75 4.48 4.57 13.98
N GLY A 76 3.33 4.10 14.44
CA GLY A 76 2.06 4.74 14.16
C GLY A 76 1.60 4.57 12.71
N VAL A 77 0.48 5.20 12.40
CA VAL A 77 -0.21 4.99 11.11
C VAL A 77 0.63 5.51 9.93
N PHE A 78 1.53 6.47 10.16
CA PHE A 78 2.39 7.05 9.13
C PHE A 78 3.81 6.47 9.08
N GLY A 79 4.13 5.46 9.91
CA GLY A 79 5.47 4.86 9.93
C GLY A 79 6.56 5.86 10.33
N ILE A 80 6.30 6.67 11.35
CA ILE A 80 7.24 7.68 11.85
C ILE A 80 8.45 6.99 12.45
N ARG A 81 9.65 7.30 11.94
CA ARG A 81 10.89 6.79 12.52
C ARG A 81 11.07 7.30 13.94
N GLU A 82 11.46 6.42 14.86
CA GLU A 82 11.68 6.73 16.28
C GLU A 82 12.69 7.85 16.49
N ASP A 83 13.76 7.89 15.70
CA ASP A 83 14.80 8.93 15.76
C ASP A 83 14.34 10.29 15.19
N ASN A 84 13.14 10.35 14.59
CA ASN A 84 12.53 11.57 14.09
C ASN A 84 11.41 12.11 15.01
N LEU A 85 11.08 11.44 16.13
CA LEU A 85 9.97 11.89 17.01
C LEU A 85 10.15 13.32 17.52
N GLY A 86 11.38 13.73 17.87
CA GLY A 86 11.69 15.10 18.28
C GLY A 86 11.55 16.16 17.18
N LYS A 87 11.27 15.75 15.93
CA LYS A 87 11.03 16.65 14.79
C LYS A 87 9.54 16.81 14.47
N CYS A 88 8.65 16.13 15.19
CA CYS A 88 7.21 16.24 14.97
C CYS A 88 6.65 17.63 15.30
N ASN A 89 7.33 18.40 16.15
CA ASN A 89 6.90 19.72 16.56
C ASN A 89 7.86 20.79 16.05
N LYS A 90 7.30 21.97 15.78
CA LYS A 90 8.09 23.17 15.47
C LYS A 90 8.37 23.95 16.75
N GLU A 91 9.40 24.79 16.70
CA GLU A 91 9.66 25.74 17.77
C GLU A 91 8.41 26.59 18.07
N GLY A 92 8.06 26.71 19.36
CA GLY A 92 6.86 27.42 19.80
C GLY A 92 5.58 26.58 19.84
N ASP A 93 5.60 25.32 19.38
CA ASP A 93 4.45 24.42 19.55
C ASP A 93 4.27 24.09 21.05
N PRO A 94 3.09 24.35 21.64
CA PRO A 94 2.83 24.02 23.05
C PRO A 94 2.94 22.52 23.36
N LYS A 95 2.80 21.63 22.38
CA LYS A 95 3.03 20.18 22.52
C LYS A 95 4.49 19.76 22.32
N GLY A 96 5.39 20.65 21.91
CA GLY A 96 6.81 20.35 21.66
C GLY A 96 7.49 19.62 22.82
N LYS A 97 7.28 20.10 24.06
CA LYS A 97 7.89 19.51 25.26
C LYS A 97 7.37 18.10 25.64
N VAL A 98 6.24 17.67 25.09
CA VAL A 98 5.57 16.41 25.45
C VAL A 98 6.08 15.28 24.55
N LEU A 99 6.13 15.50 23.23
CA LEU A 99 6.60 14.51 22.27
C LEU A 99 8.14 14.39 22.23
N ASP A 100 8.87 15.48 22.50
CA ASP A 100 10.35 15.45 22.61
C ASP A 100 10.85 14.51 23.73
N ARG A 101 9.95 14.11 24.64
CA ARG A 101 10.22 13.21 25.77
C ARG A 101 9.52 11.86 25.65
N MET A 102 8.72 11.64 24.61
CA MET A 102 8.05 10.37 24.42
C MET A 102 9.06 9.32 23.97
N SER A 103 9.12 8.22 24.70
CA SER A 103 9.65 6.98 24.16
C SER A 103 8.76 6.54 22.99
N ALA A 104 9.31 5.74 22.07
CA ALA A 104 8.51 5.17 21.00
C ALA A 104 7.31 4.35 21.50
N ASP A 105 7.43 3.69 22.66
CA ASP A 105 6.31 2.95 23.23
C ASP A 105 5.22 3.92 23.72
N ASN A 106 5.58 5.05 24.33
CA ASN A 106 4.59 6.07 24.69
C ASN A 106 3.95 6.71 23.46
N TYR A 107 4.71 6.98 22.39
CA TYR A 107 4.14 7.53 21.16
C TYR A 107 3.00 6.65 20.62
N VAL A 108 3.23 5.35 20.53
CA VAL A 108 2.25 4.38 20.01
C VAL A 108 0.96 4.32 20.84
N PHE A 109 1.03 4.52 22.16
CA PHE A 109 -0.14 4.40 23.04
C PHE A 109 -0.79 5.74 23.42
N GLU A 110 -0.05 6.83 23.42
CA GLU A 110 -0.49 8.13 23.93
C GLU A 110 -0.71 9.18 22.82
N SER A 111 -0.23 8.96 21.61
CA SER A 111 -0.46 9.89 20.51
C SER A 111 -1.92 9.87 20.03
N ASP A 112 -2.44 11.05 19.75
CA ASP A 112 -3.71 11.23 19.07
C ASP A 112 -3.50 11.45 17.56
N PHE A 113 -4.57 11.42 16.77
CA PHE A 113 -4.44 11.62 15.31
C PHE A 113 -3.96 13.05 14.94
N VAL A 114 -4.13 14.03 15.82
CA VAL A 114 -3.57 15.39 15.60
C VAL A 114 -2.05 15.33 15.66
N ASP A 115 -1.50 14.55 16.58
CA ASP A 115 -0.06 14.32 16.72
C ASP A 115 0.50 13.51 15.54
N GLU A 116 -0.23 12.51 15.06
CA GLU A 116 0.13 11.78 13.84
C GLU A 116 0.19 12.70 12.61
N VAL A 117 -0.80 13.58 12.43
CA VAL A 117 -0.82 14.56 11.32
C VAL A 117 0.30 15.60 11.46
N ARG A 118 0.65 16.01 12.69
CA ARG A 118 1.85 16.85 12.95
C ARG A 118 3.13 16.14 12.54
N CYS A 119 3.32 14.89 12.99
CA CYS A 119 4.50 14.11 12.65
C CYS A 119 4.60 13.88 11.14
N LEU A 120 3.49 13.52 10.47
CA LEU A 120 3.44 13.36 9.02
C LEU A 120 3.92 14.63 8.32
N ALA A 121 3.38 15.80 8.67
CA ALA A 121 3.70 17.06 8.03
C ALA A 121 5.16 17.49 8.23
N ASN A 122 5.71 17.27 9.42
CA ASN A 122 7.02 17.79 9.80
C ASN A 122 8.18 16.80 9.57
N THR A 123 7.88 15.52 9.35
CA THR A 123 8.90 14.47 9.16
C THR A 123 8.75 13.78 7.80
N VAL A 124 7.73 12.93 7.65
CA VAL A 124 7.54 12.05 6.49
C VAL A 124 7.38 12.86 5.20
N LEU A 125 6.47 13.85 5.18
CA LEU A 125 6.25 14.69 3.99
C LEU A 125 7.39 15.69 3.72
N ASN A 126 8.25 15.91 4.70
CA ASN A 126 9.35 16.87 4.62
C ASN A 126 10.72 16.20 4.39
N SER A 127 10.75 14.88 4.24
CA SER A 127 11.96 14.10 3.93
C SER A 127 11.94 13.63 2.49
N GLU A 128 12.90 14.08 1.67
CA GLU A 128 13.01 13.71 0.27
C GLU A 128 13.16 12.18 0.09
N ASP A 129 14.00 11.55 0.91
CA ASP A 129 14.24 10.11 0.84
C ASP A 129 12.98 9.31 1.21
N THR A 130 12.28 9.71 2.28
CA THR A 130 11.06 9.02 2.72
C THR A 130 9.92 9.21 1.71
N ILE A 131 9.76 10.41 1.14
CA ILE A 131 8.78 10.64 0.09
C ILE A 131 9.10 9.81 -1.15
N ARG A 132 10.35 9.81 -1.63
CA ARG A 132 10.74 9.03 -2.81
C ARG A 132 10.49 7.53 -2.62
N PHE A 133 10.75 7.02 -1.41
CA PHE A 133 10.41 5.65 -1.04
C PHE A 133 8.91 5.37 -1.23
N TYR A 134 8.04 6.19 -0.64
CA TYR A 134 6.59 5.97 -0.75
C TYR A 134 6.04 6.29 -2.14
N GLU A 135 6.58 7.26 -2.88
CA GLU A 135 6.21 7.50 -4.28
C GLU A 135 6.48 6.28 -5.16
N THR A 136 7.55 5.53 -4.86
CA THR A 136 7.87 4.27 -5.54
C THR A 136 6.84 3.19 -5.20
N LEU A 137 6.44 3.09 -3.94
CA LEU A 137 5.46 2.10 -3.49
C LEU A 137 4.03 2.44 -3.92
N CYS A 138 3.71 3.72 -4.06
CA CYS A 138 2.37 4.20 -4.40
C CYS A 138 2.14 4.35 -5.91
N GLN A 139 2.94 3.67 -6.73
CA GLN A 139 2.78 3.66 -8.18
C GLN A 139 1.50 2.93 -8.62
N PRO A 140 0.93 3.26 -9.79
CA PRO A 140 -0.40 2.79 -10.21
C PRO A 140 -0.62 1.28 -10.22
N HIS A 141 0.41 0.46 -10.43
CA HIS A 141 0.28 -1.02 -10.42
C HIS A 141 0.34 -1.64 -9.03
N LEU A 142 0.72 -0.86 -8.00
CA LEU A 142 0.83 -1.30 -6.61
C LEU A 142 -0.35 -0.85 -5.74
N VAL A 143 -1.23 0.00 -6.29
CA VAL A 143 -2.34 0.62 -5.57
C VAL A 143 -3.64 0.52 -6.36
N VAL A 144 -4.76 0.71 -5.67
CA VAL A 144 -6.07 0.98 -6.28
C VAL A 144 -6.50 2.39 -5.93
N ASN A 145 -7.12 3.07 -6.90
CA ASN A 145 -7.68 4.40 -6.70
C ASN A 145 -9.01 4.29 -5.94
N VAL A 146 -9.19 5.12 -4.92
CA VAL A 146 -10.42 5.22 -4.13
C VAL A 146 -10.88 6.68 -4.14
N THR A 147 -12.12 6.90 -4.55
CA THR A 147 -12.73 8.24 -4.50
C THR A 147 -13.36 8.45 -3.13
N CYS A 148 -12.91 9.47 -2.42
CA CYS A 148 -13.37 9.80 -1.07
C CYS A 148 -14.01 11.20 -1.03
N PRO A 149 -15.08 11.40 -0.26
CA PRO A 149 -15.59 12.74 0.03
C PRO A 149 -14.52 13.58 0.74
N THR A 150 -14.48 14.88 0.44
CA THR A 150 -13.67 15.84 1.20
C THR A 150 -14.51 17.06 1.55
N THR A 151 -14.28 17.57 2.74
CA THR A 151 -14.97 18.75 3.27
C THR A 151 -14.22 20.05 2.98
N ASN A 152 -12.94 19.95 2.60
CA ASN A 152 -12.05 21.09 2.41
C ASN A 152 -11.81 21.40 0.92
N ASN A 153 -12.55 22.39 0.39
CA ASN A 153 -12.20 23.18 -0.80
C ASN A 153 -11.75 22.42 -2.07
N GLN A 154 -12.46 21.35 -2.46
CA GLN A 154 -12.47 20.95 -3.86
C GLN A 154 -13.77 21.38 -4.52
N SER A 155 -13.67 21.89 -5.76
CA SER A 155 -14.83 22.24 -6.60
C SER A 155 -15.79 21.06 -6.83
N THR A 156 -15.28 19.84 -6.70
CA THR A 156 -16.01 18.58 -6.89
C THR A 156 -16.49 17.94 -5.58
N GLY A 157 -15.99 18.36 -4.42
CA GLY A 157 -16.29 17.75 -3.11
C GLY A 157 -15.76 16.32 -2.90
N VAL A 158 -14.92 15.81 -3.82
CA VAL A 158 -14.35 14.46 -3.77
C VAL A 158 -12.91 14.43 -4.25
N ILE A 159 -12.07 13.64 -3.60
CA ILE A 159 -10.65 13.44 -3.91
C ILE A 159 -10.38 11.96 -4.26
N GLN A 160 -9.46 11.71 -5.20
CA GLN A 160 -8.93 10.36 -5.44
C GLN A 160 -7.68 10.14 -4.60
N VAL A 161 -7.66 9.04 -3.84
CA VAL A 161 -6.53 8.63 -2.99
C VAL A 161 -6.10 7.20 -3.32
N TYR A 162 -4.91 6.81 -2.87
CA TYR A 162 -4.33 5.51 -3.19
C TYR A 162 -4.45 4.54 -2.01
N ASN A 163 -4.90 3.32 -2.30
CA ASN A 163 -4.94 2.22 -1.33
C ASN A 163 -4.02 1.08 -1.83
N PRO A 164 -2.96 0.72 -1.09
CA PRO A 164 -2.06 -0.36 -1.47
C PRO A 164 -2.77 -1.71 -1.68
N ILE A 165 -2.37 -2.42 -2.75
CA ILE A 165 -2.82 -3.80 -3.02
C ILE A 165 -2.14 -4.77 -2.05
N ASN A 166 -0.81 -4.63 -1.88
CA ASN A 166 -0.03 -5.41 -0.92
C ASN A 166 0.39 -4.52 0.26
N LYS A 167 -0.36 -4.59 1.36
CA LYS A 167 -0.18 -3.73 2.52
C LYS A 167 1.12 -4.02 3.28
N ASP A 168 1.65 -5.24 3.23
CA ASP A 168 2.86 -5.60 3.99
C ASP A 168 4.15 -5.22 3.25
N LEU A 169 4.05 -4.68 2.04
CA LEU A 169 5.20 -4.46 1.17
C LEU A 169 6.23 -3.50 1.79
N ALA A 170 5.78 -2.38 2.38
CA ALA A 170 6.70 -1.44 3.03
C ALA A 170 7.43 -2.08 4.21
N ASP A 171 6.70 -2.81 5.07
CA ASP A 171 7.28 -3.51 6.22
C ASP A 171 8.32 -4.55 5.79
N ARG A 172 8.01 -5.34 4.75
CA ARG A 172 8.95 -6.32 4.18
C ARG A 172 10.23 -5.67 3.66
N ILE A 173 10.15 -4.46 3.10
CA ILE A 173 11.34 -3.70 2.69
C ILE A 173 12.11 -3.18 3.91
N TYR A 174 11.41 -2.67 4.94
CA TYR A 174 12.05 -2.20 6.17
C TYR A 174 12.85 -3.31 6.86
N ILE A 175 12.28 -4.51 7.00
CA ILE A 175 12.95 -5.66 7.62
C ILE A 175 13.97 -6.35 6.69
N GLY A 176 14.03 -5.97 5.42
CA GLY A 176 14.99 -6.48 4.44
C GLY A 176 14.63 -7.81 3.78
N GLU A 177 13.35 -8.19 3.79
CA GLU A 177 12.84 -9.39 3.07
C GLU A 177 12.71 -9.17 1.55
N THR A 178 12.57 -7.93 1.11
CA THR A 178 12.53 -7.52 -0.31
C THR A 178 13.22 -6.18 -0.47
N ASP A 179 13.56 -5.81 -1.70
CA ASP A 179 14.20 -4.54 -2.02
C ASP A 179 13.39 -3.74 -3.05
N LEU A 180 13.61 -2.42 -3.10
CA LEU A 180 12.84 -1.53 -3.99
C LEU A 180 13.01 -1.82 -5.49
N ASN A 181 14.03 -2.61 -5.89
CA ASN A 181 14.28 -3.02 -7.26
C ASN A 181 13.66 -4.39 -7.59
N ASP A 182 12.93 -5.01 -6.66
CA ASP A 182 12.16 -6.22 -6.90
C ASP A 182 11.21 -6.00 -8.09
N GLU A 183 11.08 -7.00 -8.96
CA GLU A 183 10.26 -6.93 -10.17
C GLU A 183 8.79 -6.61 -9.87
N LEU A 184 8.30 -7.02 -8.68
CA LEU A 184 6.98 -6.64 -8.19
C LEU A 184 6.82 -5.12 -8.10
N ILE A 185 7.86 -4.42 -7.68
CA ILE A 185 7.87 -2.97 -7.42
C ILE A 185 8.19 -2.20 -8.70
N THR A 186 9.24 -2.60 -9.42
CA THR A 186 9.66 -1.86 -10.63
C THR A 186 8.71 -2.05 -11.80
N GLY A 187 7.86 -3.08 -11.74
CA GLY A 187 7.10 -3.58 -12.88
C GLY A 187 8.04 -4.25 -13.90
N ILE A 188 7.50 -5.15 -14.72
CA ILE A 188 8.27 -5.74 -15.81
C ILE A 188 8.62 -4.63 -16.81
N LYS A 189 9.85 -4.14 -16.79
CA LYS A 189 10.43 -3.42 -17.93
C LYS A 189 10.56 -4.43 -19.06
N LYS A 190 9.55 -4.52 -19.93
CA LYS A 190 9.76 -5.17 -21.23
C LYS A 190 10.82 -4.36 -21.97
N THR A 191 12.05 -4.84 -21.94
CA THR A 191 13.11 -4.38 -22.82
C THR A 191 12.69 -4.78 -24.24
N SER A 192 12.04 -3.86 -24.96
CA SER A 192 11.84 -3.99 -26.40
C SER A 192 13.20 -3.83 -27.08
N THR A 193 13.95 -4.91 -27.17
CA THR A 193 15.07 -5.04 -28.11
C THR A 193 14.77 -6.26 -28.99
N THR A 194 13.75 -6.13 -29.82
CA THR A 194 13.65 -6.95 -31.02
C THR A 194 14.51 -6.26 -32.07
N GLU A 195 15.57 -6.94 -32.45
CA GLU A 195 16.48 -6.58 -33.55
C GLU A 195 15.68 -6.16 -34.79
N MET A 196 15.83 -4.89 -35.19
CA MET A 196 15.68 -4.55 -36.59
C MET A 196 16.95 -4.97 -37.31
N ALA A 197 16.92 -6.16 -37.90
CA ALA A 197 17.80 -6.52 -39.01
C ALA A 197 16.97 -7.26 -40.06
N HIS A 198 16.16 -6.51 -40.81
CA HIS A 198 15.76 -6.94 -42.14
C HIS A 198 16.99 -6.87 -43.05
N THR A 199 17.40 -8.00 -43.63
CA THR A 199 17.63 -8.05 -45.08
C THR A 199 17.56 -9.47 -45.61
N SER A 200 16.72 -9.61 -46.63
CA SER A 200 16.46 -10.73 -47.51
C SER A 200 17.67 -11.09 -48.38
N GLU A 201 18.01 -12.39 -48.47
CA GLU A 201 18.50 -12.99 -49.72
C GLU A 201 18.56 -14.52 -49.63
N SER A 202 17.73 -15.21 -50.42
CA SER A 202 18.16 -16.28 -51.33
C SER A 202 16.92 -17.01 -51.85
N ALA A 203 16.35 -16.46 -52.92
CA ALA A 203 15.67 -17.27 -53.91
C ALA A 203 16.75 -17.78 -54.87
N ARG A 204 17.01 -19.11 -54.87
CA ARG A 204 17.59 -19.85 -56.00
C ARG A 204 17.27 -21.34 -55.87
N GLU A 205 16.14 -21.69 -56.47
CA GLU A 205 15.90 -22.81 -57.38
C GLU A 205 17.06 -23.81 -57.60
N VAL A 206 16.84 -25.09 -57.25
CA VAL A 206 17.31 -26.25 -58.05
C VAL A 206 16.32 -27.41 -57.88
N THR A 207 15.71 -27.78 -59.01
CA THR A 207 14.85 -28.93 -59.29
C THR A 207 15.64 -30.25 -59.21
N LEU A 208 15.08 -31.31 -58.61
CA LEU A 208 15.37 -32.69 -59.04
C LEU A 208 14.29 -33.68 -58.56
N GLU A 209 13.70 -34.36 -59.54
CA GLU A 209 12.74 -35.46 -59.44
C GLU A 209 13.34 -36.67 -58.69
N SER A 210 12.48 -37.41 -57.97
CA SER A 210 12.52 -38.87 -58.06
C SER A 210 11.16 -39.47 -57.69
N GLU A 211 10.65 -40.26 -58.63
CA GLU A 211 9.50 -41.14 -58.56
C GLU A 211 9.50 -42.05 -57.31
N LEU A 212 8.32 -42.38 -56.77
CA LEU A 212 7.99 -43.80 -56.57
C LEU A 212 6.48 -44.05 -56.60
N GLN A 213 6.12 -45.00 -57.45
CA GLN A 213 4.79 -45.47 -57.77
C GLN A 213 4.15 -46.32 -56.66
N THR A 214 2.81 -46.31 -56.73
CA THR A 214 1.79 -47.18 -56.13
C THR A 214 2.06 -48.69 -56.10
N SER A 215 1.62 -49.33 -55.01
CA SER A 215 1.06 -50.70 -54.97
C SER A 215 0.32 -50.88 -53.64
N THR A 216 -0.99 -51.14 -53.60
CA THR A 216 -1.45 -52.52 -53.50
C THR A 216 -2.89 -52.69 -54.01
N THR A 217 -3.07 -53.69 -54.86
CA THR A 217 -4.35 -54.27 -55.26
C THR A 217 -4.85 -55.22 -54.17
N GLN A 218 -6.14 -55.19 -53.84
CA GLN A 218 -6.81 -56.28 -53.12
C GLN A 218 -8.08 -56.66 -53.90
N LYS A 219 -8.14 -57.91 -54.38
CA LYS A 219 -9.24 -58.46 -55.18
C LYS A 219 -9.83 -59.68 -54.47
N SER A 220 -11.16 -59.62 -54.32
CA SER A 220 -12.14 -60.71 -54.37
C SER A 220 -12.11 -61.82 -53.30
N ARG A 221 -13.17 -61.84 -52.49
CA ARG A 221 -14.07 -63.00 -52.43
C ARG A 221 -15.51 -62.53 -52.28
#